data_AF-A0AAQ1E9H6-F1
#
_entry.id   AF-A0AAQ1E9H6-F1
#
_cell.length_a   1.000
_cell.length_b   1.000
_cell.length_c   1.000
_cell.angle_alpha   90.00
_cell.angle_beta   90.00
_cell.angle_gamma   90.00
#
_symmetry.space_group_name_H-M   'P 1'
#
loop_
_entity.id
_entity.type
_entity.pdbx_description
1 polymer ?
#
loop_
_entity_poly.entity_id
_entity_poly.type
_entity_poly.pdbx_seq_one_letter_code
_entity_poly.pdbx_strand_id
1 'polypeptide(L)' 'MKRISKLIKFPADLVAEIEKYQKENYISSFAGAVYELIRKGLRVSDR' A
#
# COMPACT_ATOMS: atom_id res chain seq x y z
N MET A 1 14.47 5.19 -11.23
CA MET A 1 13.11 5.19 -11.81
C MET A 1 12.45 6.54 -11.51
N LYS A 2 11.78 7.17 -12.49
CA LYS A 2 11.09 8.46 -12.31
C LYS A 2 9.86 8.26 -11.41
N ARG A 3 9.77 9.01 -10.30
CA ARG A 3 8.63 8.96 -9.37
C ARG A 3 7.67 10.12 -9.67
N ILE A 4 6.36 9.84 -9.66
CA ILE A 4 5.31 10.87 -9.80
C ILE A 4 4.59 10.95 -8.46
N SER A 5 4.58 12.13 -7.85
CA SER A 5 3.82 12.36 -6.61
C SER A 5 2.33 12.48 -6.91
N LYS A 6 1.50 11.86 -6.08
CA LYS A 6 0.04 12.00 -6.10
C LYS A 6 -0.41 12.29 -4.68
N LEU A 7 -1.17 13.36 -4.50
CA LEU A 7 -1.82 13.65 -3.22
C LEU A 7 -3.18 12.98 -3.22
N ILE A 8 -3.39 12.07 -2.28
CA ILE A 8 -4.67 11.41 -2.03
C ILE A 8 -4.92 11.35 -0.53
N LYS A 9 -6.19 11.45 -0.14
CA LYS A 9 -6.62 11.17 1.23
C LYS A 9 -7.13 9.74 1.27
N PHE A 10 -6.78 9.00 2.32
CA PHE A 10 -7.26 7.63 2.53
C PHE A 10 -8.44 7.64 3.52
N PRO A 11 -9.44 6.78 3.32
CA PRO A 11 -10.38 6.40 4.38
C PRO A 11 -9.64 5.89 5.62
N ALA A 12 -10.12 6.22 6.82
CA ALA A 12 -9.42 5.92 8.07
C ALA A 12 -9.33 4.42 8.38
N ASP A 13 -10.38 3.67 8.04
CA ASP A 13 -10.44 2.21 8.09
C ASP A 13 -9.39 1.57 7.18
N LEU A 14 -9.24 2.08 5.95
CA LEU A 14 -8.22 1.60 5.03
C LEU A 14 -6.80 1.88 5.54
N VAL A 15 -6.56 3.03 6.18
CA VAL A 15 -5.27 3.32 6.83
C VAL A 15 -4.97 2.30 7.92
N ALA A 16 -5.94 1.98 8.78
CA ALA A 16 -5.76 1.01 9.86
C ALA A 16 -5.36 -0.38 9.34
N GLU A 17 -6.01 -0.85 8.27
CA GLU A 17 -5.67 -2.13 7.63
C GLU A 17 -4.28 -2.11 7.00
N ILE A 18 -3.88 -1.02 6.34
CA ILE A 18 -2.54 -0.88 5.76
C ILE A 18 -1.46 -0.85 6.84
N GLU A 19 -1.68 -0.13 7.94
CA GLU A 19 -0.74 -0.08 9.07
C GLU A 19 -0.60 -1.44 9.77
N LYS A 20 -1.70 -2.18 9.90
CA LYS A 20 -1.67 -3.56 10.40
C LYS A 20 -0.82 -4.43 9.49
N TYR A 21 -1.08 -4.42 8.18
CA TYR A 21 -0.28 -5.15 7.20
C TYR A 21 1.20 -4.74 7.24
N GLN A 22 1.50 -3.44 7.38
CA GLN A 22 2.85 -2.92 7.50
C GLN A 22 3.59 -3.54 8.69
N LYS A 23 2.95 -3.58 9.87
CA LYS A 23 3.53 -4.15 11.10
C LYS A 23 3.76 -5.65 10.99
N GLU A 24 2.75 -6.39 10.52
CA GLU A 24 2.82 -7.86 10.39
C GLU A 24 3.89 -8.32 9.39
N ASN A 25 4.19 -7.50 8.38
CA ASN A 25 5.17 -7.81 7.34
C ASN A 25 6.51 -7.07 7.51
N TYR A 26 6.73 -6.40 8.66
CA TYR A 26 7.96 -5.66 8.97
C TYR A 26 8.37 -4.64 7.89
N ILE A 27 7.38 -3.97 7.29
CA ILE A 27 7.62 -3.01 6.21
C ILE A 27 7.99 -1.65 6.81
N SER A 28 9.11 -1.10 6.35
CA SER A 28 9.72 0.11 6.95
C SER A 28 8.93 1.40 6.76
N SER A 29 7.94 1.43 5.87
CA SER A 29 7.12 2.63 5.64
C SER A 29 5.71 2.30 5.18
N PHE A 30 4.76 3.17 5.52
CA PHE A 30 3.38 3.09 5.04
C PHE A 30 3.31 3.06 3.51
N ALA A 31 4.07 3.91 2.83
CA ALA A 31 4.14 3.93 1.36
C ALA A 31 4.65 2.61 0.77
N GLY A 32 5.60 1.95 1.46
CA GLY A 32 6.07 0.61 1.08
C GLY A 32 4.95 -0.44 1.19
N ALA A 33 4.15 -0.38 2.26
CA ALA A 33 3.01 -1.26 2.44
C ALA A 33 1.93 -1.03 1.37
N VAL A 34 1.62 0.24 1.06
CA VAL A 34 0.71 0.61 -0.04
C VAL A 34 1.20 0.03 -1.37
N TYR A 35 2.49 0.16 -1.69
CA TYR A 35 3.05 -0.35 -2.94
C TYR A 35 2.94 -1.88 -3.06
N GLU A 36 3.29 -2.60 -2.00
CA GLU A 36 3.16 -4.06 -1.93
C GLU A 36 1.71 -4.51 -2.13
N LEU A 37 0.76 -3.88 -1.43
CA LEU A 37 -0.66 -4.22 -1.51
C LEU A 37 -1.24 -3.94 -2.90
N ILE A 38 -0.96 -2.77 -3.49
CA ILE A 38 -1.38 -2.45 -4.86
C ILE A 38 -0.80 -3.44 -5.86
N ARG A 39 0.50 -3.76 -5.73
CA ARG A 39 1.17 -4.73 -6.62
C ARG A 39 0.53 -6.12 -6.52
N LYS A 40 0.17 -6.58 -5.32
CA LYS A 40 -0.53 -7.85 -5.10
C LYS A 40 -1.91 -7.83 -5.74
N GLY A 41 -2.69 -6.75 -5.54
CA GLY A 41 -4.01 -6.58 -6.13
C GLY A 41 -3.99 -6.59 -7.67
N LEU A 42 -3.09 -5.82 -8.29
CA LEU A 42 -2.97 -5.75 -9.74
C LEU A 42 -2.60 -7.11 -10.38
N ARG A 43 -1.74 -7.90 -9.73
CA ARG A 43 -1.37 -9.24 -10.20
C ARG A 43 -2.51 -10.25 -10.16
N VAL A 44 -3.48 -10.07 -9.26
CA VAL A 44 -4.67 -10.93 -9.18
C VAL A 44 -5.65 -10.57 -10.29
N SER A 45 -5.76 -9.29 -10.65
CA SER A 45 -6.64 -8.80 -11.72
C SER A 45 -6.19 -9.17 -13.14
N ASP A 46 -4.94 -9.64 -13.32
CA ASP A 46 -4.40 -10.11 -14.60
C ASP A 46 -4.77 -11.58 -14.91
N ARG A 47 -5.62 -12.22 -14.10
CA ARG A 47 -6.09 -13.61 -14.26
C ARG A 47 -7.57 -13.71 -14.59
#